data_AF-A0A348USX6-F1
#
_entry.id   AF-A0A348USX6-F1
#
_cell.length_a   1.000
_cell.length_b   1.000
_cell.length_c   1.000
_cell.angle_alpha   90.00
_cell.angle_beta   90.00
_cell.angle_gamma   90.00
#
_symmetry.space_group_name_H-M   'P 1'
#
loop_
_entity.id
_entity.type
_entity.pdbx_description
1 polymer ?
#
loop_
_entity_poly.entity_id
_entity_poly.type
_entity_poly.pdbx_seq_one_letter_code
_entity_poly.pdbx_strand_id
1 'polypeptide(L)'
;LCKSDMITLEELPSVFHNTKPVRMDGSISALSMPQEWETMTLPQLRDAVYDQVESFYLAMVLKKTHGRIGETAKIAGIHPRGLYAKMKKLGIDKAEFKAKG
;
A
#
# COMPACT_ATOMS: atom_id res chain seq x y z
N LEU A 1 -24.27 -29.01 30.81
CA LEU A 1 -25.22 -27.87 30.82
C LEU A 1 -24.44 -26.62 31.22
N CYS A 2 -24.19 -25.73 30.27
CA CYS A 2 -23.62 -24.41 30.57
C CYS A 2 -24.64 -23.57 31.34
N LYS A 3 -24.19 -22.65 32.19
CA LYS A 3 -25.07 -21.89 33.10
C LYS A 3 -25.42 -20.48 32.62
N SER A 4 -24.75 -20.00 31.57
CA SER A 4 -24.88 -18.66 31.00
C SER A 4 -24.95 -18.74 29.48
N ASP A 5 -25.64 -17.80 28.86
CA ASP A 5 -25.81 -17.67 27.40
C ASP A 5 -24.66 -16.88 26.73
N MET A 6 -23.70 -16.41 27.53
CA MET A 6 -22.47 -15.75 27.10
C MET A 6 -21.28 -16.37 27.86
N ILE A 7 -20.18 -16.61 27.13
CA ILE A 7 -18.89 -17.04 27.66
C ILE A 7 -18.05 -15.80 27.95
N THR A 8 -17.50 -15.66 29.15
CA THR A 8 -16.60 -14.54 29.47
C THR A 8 -15.15 -14.84 29.08
N LEU A 9 -14.31 -13.81 28.95
CA LEU A 9 -12.87 -14.00 28.67
C LEU A 9 -12.17 -14.87 29.73
N GLU A 10 -12.65 -14.80 30.98
CA GLU A 10 -12.14 -15.55 32.14
C GLU A 10 -12.43 -17.06 32.06
N GLU A 11 -13.46 -17.47 31.31
CA GLU A 11 -13.82 -18.87 31.08
C GLU A 11 -13.04 -19.51 29.91
N LEU A 12 -12.30 -18.72 29.12
CA LEU A 12 -11.50 -19.24 28.01
C LEU A 12 -10.16 -19.83 28.48
N PRO A 13 -9.58 -20.81 27.76
CA PRO A 13 -8.24 -21.31 28.05
C PRO A 13 -7.18 -20.21 28.14
N SER A 14 -6.16 -20.40 28.97
CA SER A 14 -5.07 -19.44 29.21
C SER A 14 -4.30 -19.02 27.95
N VAL A 15 -4.40 -19.79 26.85
CA VAL A 15 -3.90 -19.41 25.52
C VAL A 15 -4.51 -18.09 25.02
N PHE A 16 -5.80 -17.85 25.30
CA PHE A 16 -6.51 -16.63 24.90
C PHE A 16 -6.25 -15.44 25.84
N HIS A 17 -5.74 -15.69 27.05
CA HIS A 17 -5.45 -14.64 28.04
C HIS A 17 -4.20 -13.81 27.70
N ASN A 18 -3.30 -14.31 26.85
CA ASN A 18 -2.09 -13.58 26.44
C ASN A 18 -2.27 -12.81 25.11
N THR A 19 -3.33 -12.01 25.00
CA THR A 19 -3.53 -11.05 23.90
C THR A 19 -2.70 -9.79 24.09
N LYS A 20 -1.40 -9.94 24.41
CA LYS A 20 -0.43 -8.96 23.89
C LYS A 20 -0.51 -9.09 22.37
N PRO A 21 -0.97 -8.08 21.61
CA PRO A 21 -0.98 -8.20 20.17
C PRO A 21 0.48 -8.30 19.72
N VAL A 22 0.85 -9.46 19.18
CA VAL A 22 2.02 -9.55 18.31
C VAL A 22 1.69 -8.68 17.12
N ARG A 23 2.11 -7.41 17.19
CA ARG A 23 1.99 -6.44 16.12
C ARG A 23 2.98 -6.83 15.02
N MET A 24 2.56 -7.85 14.26
CA MET A 24 2.82 -7.92 12.84
C MET A 24 2.38 -6.56 12.28
N ASP A 25 3.33 -5.67 11.98
CA ASP A 25 3.07 -4.22 11.98
C ASP A 25 2.15 -3.74 10.84
N GLY A 26 1.84 -4.62 9.89
CA GLY A 26 0.75 -4.51 8.92
C GLY A 26 -0.65 -4.55 9.55
N SER A 27 -0.92 -3.66 10.51
CA SER A 27 -2.28 -3.32 10.92
C SER A 27 -3.00 -2.69 9.73
N ILE A 28 -3.85 -3.48 9.06
CA ILE A 28 -4.65 -3.01 7.91
C ILE A 28 -5.52 -1.80 8.31
N SER A 29 -5.84 -1.64 9.59
CA SER A 29 -6.51 -0.45 10.15
C SER A 29 -5.74 0.88 9.98
N ALA A 30 -4.46 0.86 9.57
CA ALA A 30 -3.70 2.05 9.19
C ALA A 30 -3.92 2.46 7.71
N LEU A 31 -4.44 1.56 6.87
CA LEU A 31 -5.08 1.94 5.62
C LEU A 31 -6.45 2.51 5.99
N SER A 32 -6.49 3.81 6.24
CA SER A 32 -7.73 4.56 6.47
C SER A 32 -8.60 4.45 5.22
N MET A 33 -9.50 3.45 5.21
CA MET A 33 -10.44 3.16 4.13
C MET A 33 -11.15 4.45 3.69
N PRO A 34 -10.83 5.02 2.51
CA PRO A 34 -11.49 6.23 2.05
C PRO A 34 -12.97 5.94 1.84
N GLN A 35 -13.86 6.78 2.39
CA GLN A 35 -15.31 6.63 2.23
C GLN A 35 -15.73 6.62 0.75
N GLU A 36 -14.92 7.24 -0.11
CA GLU A 36 -14.97 7.17 -1.58
C GLU A 36 -15.12 5.73 -2.11
N TRP A 37 -14.47 4.75 -1.47
CA TRP A 37 -14.50 3.33 -1.88
C TRP A 37 -15.89 2.71 -1.76
N GLU A 38 -16.78 3.22 -0.89
CA GLU A 38 -18.17 2.76 -0.77
C GLU A 38 -18.99 3.04 -2.04
N THR A 39 -18.53 3.98 -2.88
CA THR A 39 -19.17 4.35 -4.15
C THR A 39 -18.51 3.72 -5.39
N MET A 40 -17.41 2.98 -5.21
CA MET A 40 -16.67 2.34 -6.30
C MET A 40 -17.11 0.90 -6.53
N THR A 41 -17.19 0.48 -7.81
CA THR A 41 -17.23 -0.94 -8.16
C THR A 41 -15.87 -1.60 -7.92
N LEU A 42 -15.85 -2.91 -7.63
CA LEU A 42 -14.63 -3.65 -7.35
C LEU A 42 -13.51 -3.48 -8.41
N PRO A 43 -13.78 -3.43 -9.74
CA PRO A 43 -12.76 -3.12 -10.72
C PRO A 43 -12.17 -1.71 -10.59
N GLN A 44 -12.99 -0.69 -10.34
CA GLN A 44 -12.53 0.70 -10.16
C GLN A 44 -11.66 0.83 -8.91
N LEU A 45 -12.11 0.25 -7.79
CA LEU A 45 -11.36 0.19 -6.53
C LEU A 45 -10.00 -0.48 -6.73
N ARG A 46 -9.99 -1.67 -7.35
CA ARG A 46 -8.76 -2.42 -7.66
C ARG A 46 -7.78 -1.57 -8.47
N ASP A 47 -8.27 -0.92 -9.53
CA ASP A 47 -7.41 -0.16 -10.45
C ASP A 47 -6.87 1.12 -9.78
N ALA A 48 -7.67 1.78 -8.94
CA ALA A 48 -7.23 2.92 -8.11
C ALA A 48 -6.15 2.52 -7.09
N VAL A 49 -6.31 1.37 -6.41
CA VAL A 49 -5.31 0.84 -5.46
C VAL A 49 -4.01 0.49 -6.18
N TYR A 50 -4.07 -0.13 -7.37
CA TYR A 50 -2.88 -0.38 -8.18
C TYR A 50 -2.16 0.91 -8.58
N ASP A 51 -2.89 1.91 -9.08
CA ASP A 51 -2.31 3.20 -9.48
C ASP A 51 -1.67 3.93 -8.29
N GLN A 52 -2.30 3.89 -7.10
CA GLN A 52 -1.76 4.50 -5.88
C GLN A 52 -0.46 3.81 -5.42
N VAL A 53 -0.45 2.47 -5.33
CA VAL A 53 0.74 1.70 -4.94
C VAL A 53 1.87 1.86 -5.97
N GLU A 54 1.55 1.85 -7.25
CA GLU A 54 2.51 2.06 -8.33
C GLU A 54 3.11 3.46 -8.33
N SER A 55 2.30 4.49 -8.04
CA SER A 55 2.77 5.87 -7.88
C SER A 55 3.77 6.00 -6.73
N PHE A 56 3.46 5.47 -5.54
CA PHE A 56 4.40 5.45 -4.42
C PHE A 56 5.70 4.71 -4.74
N TYR A 57 5.62 3.54 -5.39
CA TYR A 57 6.79 2.78 -5.79
C TYR A 57 7.67 3.54 -6.81
N LEU A 58 7.06 4.09 -7.86
CA LEU A 58 7.79 4.85 -8.88
C LEU A 58 8.41 6.13 -8.32
N ALA A 59 7.71 6.86 -7.46
CA ALA A 59 8.25 8.04 -6.78
C ALA A 59 9.46 7.68 -5.88
N MET A 60 9.39 6.57 -5.13
CA MET A 60 10.50 6.07 -4.33
C MET A 60 11.73 5.74 -5.19
N VAL A 61 11.54 5.03 -6.31
CA VAL A 61 12.66 4.66 -7.19
C VAL A 61 13.22 5.87 -7.93
N LEU A 62 12.36 6.78 -8.44
CA LEU A 62 12.78 8.03 -9.09
C LEU A 62 13.61 8.91 -8.15
N LYS A 63 13.21 9.01 -6.87
CA LYS A 63 13.98 9.71 -5.82
C LYS A 63 15.35 9.07 -5.59
N LYS A 64 15.42 7.74 -5.55
CA LYS A 64 16.67 6.97 -5.41
C LYS A 64 17.62 7.13 -6.61
N THR A 65 17.09 7.34 -7.81
CA THR A 65 17.88 7.50 -9.06
C THR A 65 17.98 8.96 -9.52
N HIS A 66 17.63 9.93 -8.68
CA HIS A 66 17.60 11.37 -9.03
C HIS A 66 16.92 11.70 -10.38
N GLY A 67 15.79 11.04 -10.67
CA GLY A 67 15.03 11.20 -11.93
C GLY A 67 15.62 10.51 -13.18
N ARG A 68 16.69 9.71 -13.05
CA ARG A 68 17.31 8.98 -14.17
C ARG A 68 16.48 7.78 -14.64
N ILE A 69 15.55 8.04 -15.55
CA ILE A 69 14.63 7.07 -16.18
C ILE A 69 15.26 5.71 -16.56
N GLY A 70 16.49 5.68 -17.07
CA GLY A 70 17.17 4.42 -17.44
C GLY A 70 17.52 3.55 -16.22
N GLU A 71 17.98 4.16 -15.13
CA GLU A 71 18.23 3.48 -13.86
C GLU A 71 16.90 3.10 -13.18
N THR A 72 15.91 4.01 -13.19
CA THR A 72 14.57 3.77 -12.65
C THR A 72 13.92 2.56 -13.30
N ALA A 73 13.94 2.49 -14.64
CA ALA A 73 13.39 1.39 -15.42
C ALA A 73 14.08 0.05 -15.11
N LYS A 74 15.42 0.06 -14.98
CA LYS A 74 16.22 -1.12 -14.62
C LYS A 74 15.89 -1.63 -13.21
N ILE A 75 15.71 -0.74 -12.23
CA ILE A 75 15.33 -1.10 -10.85
C ILE A 75 13.87 -1.60 -10.78
N ALA A 76 12.97 -0.95 -11.52
CA ALA A 76 11.55 -1.30 -11.59
C ALA A 76 11.24 -2.55 -12.46
N GLY A 77 12.24 -3.14 -13.12
CA GLY A 77 12.07 -4.33 -13.97
C GLY A 77 11.25 -4.11 -15.25
N ILE A 78 11.04 -2.86 -15.67
CA ILE A 78 10.18 -2.50 -16.80
C ILE A 78 10.94 -1.78 -17.91
N HIS A 79 10.43 -1.87 -19.14
CA HIS A 79 11.02 -1.15 -20.28
C HIS A 79 10.84 0.39 -20.13
N PRO A 80 11.85 1.23 -20.43
CA PRO A 80 11.76 2.69 -20.26
C PRO A 80 10.56 3.36 -20.96
N ARG A 81 10.09 2.82 -22.10
CA ARG A 81 8.88 3.33 -22.78
C ARG A 81 7.60 3.06 -21.98
N GLY A 82 7.55 1.95 -21.25
CA GLY A 82 6.46 1.63 -20.33
C GLY A 82 6.48 2.55 -19.11
N LEU A 83 7.67 2.79 -18.54
CA LEU A 83 7.85 3.76 -17.45
C LEU A 83 7.34 5.16 -17.82
N TYR A 84 7.66 5.68 -19.02
CA TYR A 84 7.12 6.97 -19.48
C TYR A 84 5.58 6.99 -19.59
N ALA A 85 4.95 5.91 -20.07
CA ALA A 85 3.50 5.82 -20.15
C ALA A 85 2.85 5.79 -18.75
N LYS A 86 3.47 5.05 -17.82
CA LYS A 86 3.07 4.92 -16.42
C LYS A 86 3.18 6.25 -15.67
N MET A 87 4.32 6.94 -15.79
CA MET A 87 4.51 8.29 -15.26
C MET A 87 3.46 9.28 -15.80
N LYS A 88 3.16 9.24 -17.10
CA LYS A 88 2.11 10.09 -17.69
C LYS A 88 0.71 9.78 -17.15
N LYS A 89 0.36 8.50 -16.92
CA LYS A 89 -0.93 8.11 -16.32
C LYS A 89 -1.04 8.64 -14.88
N LEU A 90 0.04 8.53 -14.12
CA LEU A 90 0.08 8.81 -12.67
C LEU A 90 0.44 10.27 -12.32
N GLY A 91 0.62 11.15 -13.32
CA GLY A 91 0.91 12.57 -13.13
C GLY A 91 2.34 12.89 -12.66
N ILE A 92 3.28 11.94 -12.74
CA ILE A 92 4.63 12.04 -12.16
C ILE A 92 5.61 12.70 -13.16
N ASP A 93 6.25 13.81 -12.80
CA ASP A 93 7.39 14.35 -13.57
C ASP A 93 8.74 13.97 -12.93
N LYS A 94 9.65 13.44 -13.75
CA LYS A 94 11.06 13.20 -13.38
C LYS A 94 11.80 14.46 -12.95
N ALA A 95 11.35 15.65 -13.36
CA ALA A 95 11.98 16.91 -12.99
C ALA A 95 11.95 17.17 -11.47
N GLU A 96 10.88 16.77 -10.79
CA GLU A 96 10.71 16.91 -9.33
C GLU A 96 11.72 16.08 -8.54
N PHE A 97 12.17 14.96 -9.13
CA PHE A 97 13.11 14.02 -8.52
C PHE A 97 14.57 14.30 -8.89
N LYS A 98 14.85 15.26 -9.78
CA LYS A 98 16.22 15.71 -10.02
C LYS A 98 16.75 16.37 -8.75
N ALA A 99 17.92 15.94 -8.30
CA ALA A 99 18.67 16.72 -7.33
C ALA A 99 18.96 18.11 -7.93
N LYS A 100 18.62 19.18 -7.18
CA LYS A 100 19.20 20.49 -7.42
C LYS A 100 20.68 20.39 -7.03
N GLY A 101 21.55 20.51 -8.04
CA GLY A 101 22.99 20.73 -7.82
C GLY A 101 23.28 22.19 -7.52
#